data_AF-A0A0Q4YRD4-F1
#
_entry.id   AF-A0A0Q4YRD4-F1
#
_cell.length_a   1.000
_cell.length_b   1.000
_cell.length_c   1.000
_cell.angle_alpha   90.00
_cell.angle_beta   90.00
_cell.angle_gamma   90.00
#
_symmetry.space_group_name_H-M   'P 1'
#
loop_
_entity.id
_entity.type
_entity.pdbx_description
1 polymer ?
#
loop_
_entity_poly.entity_id
_entity_poly.type
_entity_poly.pdbx_seq_one_letter_code
_entity_poly.pdbx_strand_id
1 'polypeptide(L)'
;MARAVAYPLGSWPLEMRAETAAAFCDEPSVEAFRAKVDRGIYSRPRTERGCLPKWHRERLAQDIARRHGLAMPVVPIAESIEGLI
;
A
#
# COMPACT_ATOMS: atom_id res chain seq x y z
N MET A 1 2.87 -31.01 9.14
CA MET A 1 3.42 -29.87 8.37
C MET A 1 2.27 -29.02 7.86
N ALA A 2 2.40 -27.69 7.90
CA ALA A 2 1.40 -26.80 7.31
C ALA A 2 1.54 -26.78 5.78
N ARG A 3 0.41 -26.77 5.06
CA ARG A 3 0.40 -26.68 3.60
C ARG A 3 0.73 -25.24 3.19
N ALA A 4 1.68 -25.08 2.26
CA ALA A 4 2.00 -23.77 1.72
C ALA A 4 0.81 -23.20 0.92
N VAL A 5 0.58 -21.89 1.05
CA VAL A 5 -0.38 -21.14 0.24
C VAL A 5 0.32 -20.70 -1.04
N ALA A 6 -0.36 -20.86 -2.18
CA ALA A 6 0.12 -20.42 -3.49
C ALA A 6 -0.87 -19.43 -4.12
N TYR A 7 -0.35 -18.47 -4.87
CA TYR A 7 -1.13 -17.53 -5.67
C TYR A 7 -0.89 -17.82 -7.16
N PRO A 8 -1.89 -17.65 -8.03
CA PRO A 8 -1.67 -17.73 -9.47
C PRO A 8 -0.58 -16.74 -9.92
N LEU A 9 0.17 -17.09 -10.96
CA LEU A 9 1.18 -16.21 -11.53
C LEU A 9 0.55 -14.86 -11.95
N GLY A 10 1.24 -13.76 -11.64
CA GLY A 10 0.76 -12.40 -11.91
C GLY A 10 -0.34 -11.89 -10.97
N SER A 11 -0.81 -12.71 -10.03
CA SER A 11 -1.81 -12.30 -9.05
C SER A 11 -1.18 -11.81 -7.75
N TRP A 12 -1.76 -10.76 -7.18
CA TRP A 12 -1.39 -10.25 -5.85
C TRP A 12 -2.63 -10.20 -4.96
N PRO A 13 -2.60 -10.77 -3.75
CA PRO A 13 -3.74 -10.69 -2.85
C PRO A 13 -3.99 -9.23 -2.42
N LEU A 14 -5.23 -8.90 -2.05
CA LEU A 14 -5.56 -7.56 -1.55
C LEU A 14 -4.85 -7.25 -0.23
N GLU A 15 -4.82 -8.21 0.69
CA GLU A 15 -4.10 -8.11 1.95
C GLU A 15 -2.82 -8.94 1.93
N MET A 16 -1.69 -8.25 2.03
CA MET A 16 -0.36 -8.84 1.92
C MET A 16 0.33 -8.86 3.29
N ARG A 17 0.96 -10.00 3.60
CA ARG A 17 1.97 -10.06 4.67
C ARG A 17 3.25 -9.36 4.22
N ALA A 18 4.17 -9.12 5.15
CA ALA A 18 5.38 -8.34 4.89
C ALA A 18 6.21 -8.88 3.71
N GLU A 19 6.35 -10.20 3.58
CA GLU A 19 7.09 -10.85 2.49
C GLU A 19 6.44 -10.61 1.13
N THR A 20 5.12 -10.75 1.05
CA THR A 20 4.37 -10.53 -0.19
C THR A 20 4.33 -9.05 -0.57
N ALA A 21 4.22 -8.16 0.42
CA ALA A 21 4.26 -6.72 0.20
C ALA A 21 5.64 -6.24 -0.29
N ALA A 22 6.73 -6.77 0.29
CA ALA A 22 8.09 -6.51 -0.17
C ALA A 22 8.29 -6.97 -1.62
N ALA A 23 7.81 -8.18 -1.96
CA ALA A 23 7.86 -8.69 -3.33
C ALA A 23 7.03 -7.85 -4.31
N PHE A 24 5.82 -7.43 -3.92
CA PHE A 24 4.98 -6.56 -4.75
C PHE A 24 5.66 -5.21 -5.07
N CYS A 25 6.37 -4.63 -4.10
CA CYS A 25 7.10 -3.38 -4.26
C CYS A 25 8.49 -3.55 -4.88
N ASP A 26 8.87 -4.76 -5.30
CA ASP A 26 10.20 -5.10 -5.82
C ASP A 26 11.35 -4.72 -4.86
N GLU A 27 11.19 -5.04 -3.58
CA GLU A 27 12.21 -4.79 -2.56
C GLU A 27 13.16 -5.99 -2.41
N PRO A 28 14.48 -5.75 -2.21
CA PRO A 28 15.48 -6.83 -2.15
C PRO A 28 15.36 -7.70 -0.89
N SER A 29 14.71 -7.20 0.17
CA SER A 29 14.38 -7.97 1.37
C SER A 29 13.21 -7.34 2.14
N VAL A 30 12.68 -8.07 3.12
CA VAL A 30 11.62 -7.58 4.02
C VAL A 30 12.12 -6.42 4.88
N GLU A 31 13.37 -6.45 5.31
CA GLU A 31 14.01 -5.42 6.12
C GLU A 31 14.17 -4.12 5.33
N ALA A 32 14.56 -4.21 4.05
CA ALA A 32 14.63 -3.06 3.16
C ALA A 32 13.24 -2.41 2.96
N PHE A 33 12.21 -3.24 2.76
CA PHE A 33 10.82 -2.78 2.71
C PHE A 33 10.40 -2.08 4.00
N ARG A 34 10.65 -2.68 5.17
CA ARG A 34 10.32 -2.10 6.48
C ARG A 34 11.05 -0.77 6.72
N ALA A 35 12.34 -0.67 6.37
CA ALA A 35 13.08 0.58 6.49
C ALA A 35 12.46 1.70 5.63
N LYS A 36 11.91 1.39 4.45
CA LYS A 36 11.17 2.35 3.62
C LYS A 36 9.80 2.70 4.20
N VAL A 37 9.11 1.75 4.84
CA VAL A 37 7.88 2.03 5.61
C VAL A 37 8.18 2.99 6.77
N ASP A 38 9.26 2.77 7.51
CA ASP A 38 9.66 3.62 8.63
C ASP A 38 10.04 5.04 8.19
N ARG A 39 10.63 5.16 7.00
CA ARG A 39 10.92 6.45 6.33
C ARG A 39 9.69 7.12 5.73
N GLY A 40 8.52 6.49 5.75
CA GLY A 40 7.28 7.02 5.19
C GLY A 40 7.18 6.97 3.67
N ILE A 41 8.05 6.19 3.01
CA ILE A 41 7.98 5.97 1.54
C ILE A 41 6.79 5.08 1.20
N TYR A 42 6.59 4.04 2.01
CA TYR A 42 5.42 3.16 1.93
C TYR A 42 4.56 3.32 3.16
N SER A 43 3.26 3.16 2.99
CA SER A 43 2.30 3.19 4.08
C SER A 43 2.56 2.10 5.13
N ARG A 44 2.27 2.43 6.39
CA ARG A 44 2.29 1.46 7.49
C ARG A 44 1.21 0.39 7.33
N PRO A 45 1.46 -0.84 7.84
CA PRO A 45 0.46 -1.89 7.80
C PRO A 45 -0.74 -1.54 8.70
N ARG A 46 -1.89 -2.13 8.40
CA ARG A 46 -3.00 -2.21 9.33
C ARG A 46 -2.74 -3.31 10.34
N THR A 47 -2.94 -2.99 11.61
CA THR A 47 -2.84 -3.94 12.73
C THR A 47 -4.21 -4.12 13.36
N GLU A 48 -4.62 -5.36 13.55
CA GLU A 48 -5.85 -5.73 14.24
C GLU A 48 -5.54 -6.77 15.31
N ARG A 49 -6.28 -6.75 16.42
CA ARG A 49 -6.01 -7.63 17.56
C ARG A 49 -6.16 -9.09 17.13
N GLY A 50 -5.13 -9.89 17.37
CA GLY A 50 -5.11 -11.31 17.01
C GLY A 50 -4.68 -11.59 15.56
N CYS A 51 -4.44 -10.55 14.75
CA CYS A 51 -3.98 -10.68 13.37
C CYS A 51 -2.52 -10.20 13.23
N LEU A 52 -1.78 -10.85 12.34
CA LEU A 52 -0.49 -10.32 11.91
C LEU A 52 -0.71 -9.03 11.09
N PRO A 53 0.23 -8.06 11.13
CA PRO A 53 0.11 -6.83 10.34
C PRO A 53 -0.05 -7.12 8.84
N LYS A 54 -0.95 -6.39 8.19
CA LYS A 54 -1.25 -6.53 6.76
C LYS A 54 -1.13 -5.21 6.01
N TRP A 55 -0.61 -5.27 4.79
CA TRP A 55 -0.64 -4.16 3.85
C TRP A 55 -1.74 -4.35 2.82
N HIS A 56 -2.44 -3.28 2.51
CA HIS A 56 -3.40 -3.27 1.42
C HIS A 56 -2.69 -2.96 0.09
N ARG A 57 -2.86 -3.82 -0.91
CA ARG A 57 -2.21 -3.70 -2.23
C ARG A 57 -2.43 -2.33 -2.88
N GLU A 58 -3.66 -1.83 -2.86
CA GLU A 58 -3.99 -0.55 -3.51
C GLU A 58 -3.30 0.63 -2.85
N ARG A 59 -3.11 0.59 -1.53
CA ARG A 59 -2.44 1.66 -0.80
C ARG A 59 -0.96 1.73 -1.17
N LEU A 60 -0.31 0.56 -1.27
CA LEU A 60 1.07 0.48 -1.76
C LEU A 60 1.17 0.93 -3.23
N ALA A 61 0.22 0.55 -4.08
CA ALA A 61 0.17 1.00 -5.47
C ALA A 61 0.01 2.53 -5.57
N GLN A 62 -0.80 3.15 -4.70
CA GLN A 62 -0.94 4.60 -4.61
C GLN A 62 0.35 5.27 -4.13
N ASP A 63 1.06 4.68 -3.16
CA ASP A 63 2.34 5.21 -2.70
C ASP A 63 3.40 5.18 -3.82
N ILE A 64 3.45 4.10 -4.60
CA ILE A 64 4.27 4.00 -5.82
C ILE A 64 3.85 5.08 -6.82
N ALA A 65 2.57 5.17 -7.17
CA ALA A 65 2.06 6.16 -8.11
C ALA A 65 2.40 7.60 -7.68
N ARG A 66 2.23 7.93 -6.39
CA ARG A 66 2.59 9.24 -5.82
C ARG A 66 4.07 9.55 -6.01
N ARG A 67 4.94 8.57 -5.72
CA ARG A 67 6.40 8.72 -5.87
C ARG A 67 6.81 8.93 -7.34
N HIS A 68 6.04 8.42 -8.28
CA HIS A 68 6.25 8.61 -9.72
C HIS A 68 5.48 9.80 -10.30
N GLY A 69 4.83 10.62 -9.46
CA GLY A 69 4.06 11.78 -9.94
C GLY A 69 2.80 11.41 -10.73
N LEU A 70 2.34 10.16 -10.65
CA LEU A 70 1.14 9.64 -11.33
C LEU A 70 -0.13 9.83 -10.50
N ALA A 71 -0.01 10.26 -9.25
CA ALA A 71 -1.18 10.59 -8.44
C ALA A 71 -1.84 11.86 -9.00
N MET A 72 -3.08 11.71 -9.48
CA MET A 72 -3.93 12.85 -9.85
C MET A 72 -3.94 13.85 -8.69
N PRO A 73 -3.75 15.16 -8.94
CA PRO A 73 -4.01 16.15 -7.91
C PRO A 73 -5.47 15.96 -7.48
N VAL A 74 -5.70 15.77 -6.18
CA VAL A 74 -7.02 15.95 -5.61
C VAL A 74 -7.36 17.41 -5.90
N VAL A 75 -8.16 17.66 -6.93
CA VAL A 75 -8.68 18.98 -7.21
C VAL A 75 -9.57 19.30 -6.01
N PRO A 76 -9.21 20.28 -5.16
CA PRO A 76 -10.13 20.72 -4.13
C PRO A 76 -11.35 21.26 -4.85
N ILE A 77 -12.49 20.60 -4.66
CA ILE A 77 -13.78 21.16 -5.07
C ILE A 77 -14.00 22.36 -4.14
N ALA A 78 -13.62 23.54 -4.58
CA ALA A 78 -14.04 24.77 -3.94
C ALA A 78 -15.53 24.92 -4.27
N GLU A 79 -16.40 24.65 -3.31
CA GLU A 79 -17.81 25.05 -3.42
C GLU A 79 -17.84 26.58 -3.45
N SER A 80 -18.14 27.15 -4.62
CA SER A 80 -18.35 28.59 -4.75
C SER A 80 -19.65 28.95 -4.03
N ILE A 81 -19.55 29.89 -3.09
CA ILE A 81 -20.70 30.46 -2.36
C ILE A 81 -21.35 31.61 -3.14
N GLU A 82 -20.92 31.86 -4.39
CA GLU A 82 -21.50 32.84 -5.30
C GLU A 82 -22.90 32.39 -5.75
N GLY A 83 -23.88 32.67 -4.90
CA GLY A 83 -25.28 32.30 -5.14
C GLY A 83 -26.15 32.36 -3.87
N LEU A 84 -25.55 32.57 -2.70
CA LEU A 84 -26.28 32.76 -1.45
C LEU A 84 -26.50 34.25 -1.16
N ILE A 85 -27.41 34.89 -1.91
CA ILE A 85 -27.98 36.21 -1.57
C ILE A 85 -29.50 36.16 -1.79
#